data_AF-A0A3D8MVY4-F1
#
_entry.id   AF-A0A3D8MVY4-F1
#
_cell.length_a   1.000
_cell.length_b   1.000
_cell.length_c   1.000
_cell.angle_alpha   90.00
_cell.angle_beta   90.00
_cell.angle_gamma   90.00
#
_symmetry.space_group_name_H-M   'P 1'
#
loop_
_entity.id
_entity.type
_entity.pdbx_description
1 polymer ?
#
loop_
_entity_poly.entity_id
_entity_poly.type
_entity_poly.pdbx_seq_one_letter_code
_entity_poly.pdbx_strand_id
1 'polypeptide(L)'
;MSEKTLLNRRQFLERAAILGALATGAGTFLAACEPSGQSQATGSTRKGQAGTEASAVSCDDTSGLNEAQIATRTTNGYVEKTSKPDQRCDNCALYTKPEAGADCGGCTVVAGPINPGGWCRIWAPAA
;
A
#
# COMPACT_ATOMS: atom_id res chain seq x y z
N MET A 1 31.80 -32.10 12.38
CA MET A 1 30.74 -31.55 13.26
C MET A 1 31.03 -30.06 13.38
N SER A 2 30.17 -29.21 12.82
CA SER A 2 30.38 -27.76 12.73
C SER A 2 29.22 -27.09 13.42
N GLU A 3 29.43 -26.72 14.69
CA GLU A 3 28.45 -26.01 15.51
C GLU A 3 28.36 -24.55 15.04
N LYS A 4 27.25 -24.23 14.37
CA LYS A 4 26.89 -22.86 14.04
C LYS A 4 26.33 -22.21 15.30
N THR A 5 27.14 -21.37 15.95
CA THR A 5 26.72 -20.54 17.08
C THR A 5 25.66 -19.56 16.61
N LEU A 6 24.39 -19.85 16.91
CA LEU A 6 23.23 -19.01 16.63
C LEU A 6 23.25 -17.79 17.56
N LEU A 7 23.94 -16.73 17.16
CA LEU A 7 23.83 -15.44 17.84
C LEU A 7 22.40 -14.93 17.69
N ASN A 8 21.70 -14.90 18.81
CA ASN A 8 20.28 -14.63 18.92
C ASN A 8 20.02 -13.13 18.71
N ARG A 9 19.04 -12.78 17.86
CA ARG A 9 18.70 -11.39 17.46
C ARG A 9 18.52 -10.45 18.66
N ARG A 10 18.06 -10.99 19.79
CA ARG A 10 17.93 -10.28 21.08
C ARG A 10 19.27 -9.77 21.64
N GLN A 11 20.35 -10.54 21.54
CA GLN A 11 21.67 -10.15 22.07
C GLN A 11 22.34 -9.06 21.23
N PHE A 12 21.97 -8.94 19.96
CA PHE A 12 22.43 -7.85 19.09
C PHE A 12 21.74 -6.53 19.44
N LEU A 13 20.43 -6.57 19.71
CA LEU A 13 19.65 -5.39 20.09
C LEU A 13 20.00 -4.87 21.50
N GLU A 14 20.27 -5.78 22.46
CA GLU A 14 20.76 -5.38 23.80
C GLU A 14 22.12 -4.66 23.74
N ARG A 15 23.05 -5.12 22.89
CA ARG A 15 24.37 -4.49 22.75
C ARG A 15 24.31 -3.16 21.99
N ALA A 16 23.36 -2.99 21.07
CA ALA A 16 23.17 -1.74 20.33
C ALA A 16 22.56 -0.62 21.20
N ALA A 17 21.74 -0.96 22.21
CA ALA A 17 21.12 0.02 23.10
C ALA A 17 22.09 0.63 24.13
N ILE A 18 23.24 0.00 24.39
CA ILE A 18 24.20 0.43 25.44
C ILE A 18 25.19 1.52 24.94
N LEU A 19 25.18 1.87 23.64
CA LEU A 19 26.08 2.88 23.05
C LEU A 19 25.39 4.21 22.65
N GLY A 20 24.20 4.49 23.19
CA GLY A 20 23.37 5.65 22.82
C GLY A 20 23.31 6.78 23.86
N ALA A 21 24.23 6.86 24.82
CA ALA A 21 24.28 7.94 25.81
C ALA A 21 25.63 8.63 25.77
N LEU A 22 25.67 9.85 25.21
CA LEU A 22 26.54 11.00 25.54
C LEU A 22 26.58 11.99 24.35
N ALA A 23 25.68 12.97 24.32
CA ALA A 23 25.89 14.28 23.71
C ALA A 23 24.77 15.26 24.09
N THR A 24 24.76 15.69 25.36
CA THR A 24 24.14 16.98 25.73
C THR A 24 25.10 18.10 25.32
N GLY A 25 24.68 18.97 24.41
CA GLY A 25 25.42 20.17 24.02
C GLY A 25 24.47 21.22 23.45
N ALA A 26 24.21 22.27 24.22
CA ALA A 26 23.40 23.43 23.84
C ALA A 26 24.07 24.23 22.71
N GLY A 27 23.27 24.71 21.75
CA GLY A 27 23.75 25.62 20.71
C GLY A 27 22.63 26.08 19.80
N THR A 28 22.05 27.24 20.11
CA THR A 28 21.23 28.02 19.19
C THR A 28 22.10 28.50 18.02
N PHE A 29 21.87 28.00 16.81
CA PHE A 29 22.27 28.71 15.60
C PHE A 29 21.15 28.65 14.55
N LEU A 30 20.58 29.83 14.32
CA LEU A 30 19.82 30.21 13.15
C LEU A 30 20.66 30.06 11.88
N ALA A 31 19.95 29.79 10.77
CA ALA A 31 20.36 29.98 9.38
C ALA A 31 21.36 28.95 8.79
N ALA A 32 20.82 28.14 7.87
CA ALA A 32 21.14 28.19 6.43
C ALA A 32 21.19 26.78 5.81
N CYS A 33 20.21 26.43 4.98
CA CYS A 33 20.40 26.16 3.54
C CYS A 33 19.08 25.70 2.92
N GLU A 34 18.50 26.62 2.16
CA GLU A 34 17.45 26.37 1.17
C GLU A 34 17.92 25.36 0.11
N PRO A 35 17.00 24.48 -0.32
CA PRO A 35 16.81 24.22 -1.73
C PRO A 35 15.41 24.69 -2.13
N SER A 36 15.38 25.87 -2.78
CA SER A 36 14.49 26.22 -3.90
C SER A 36 13.14 25.51 -3.99
N GLY A 37 12.07 26.21 -3.59
CA GLY A 37 10.68 25.82 -3.86
C GLY A 37 9.77 27.05 -3.93
N GLN A 38 9.58 27.60 -5.14
CA GLN A 38 8.60 28.63 -5.43
C GLN A 38 7.20 28.15 -5.03
N SER A 39 6.60 28.81 -4.04
CA SER A 39 5.17 28.67 -3.75
C SER A 39 4.48 29.98 -4.09
N GLN A 40 4.16 30.13 -5.38
CA GLN A 40 3.20 31.12 -5.85
C GLN A 40 1.80 30.71 -5.40
N ALA A 41 1.15 31.64 -4.73
CA ALA A 41 -0.25 31.55 -4.41
C ALA A 41 -1.11 31.62 -5.68
N THR A 42 -2.26 30.96 -5.58
CA THR A 42 -3.55 31.32 -6.20
C THR A 42 -3.73 31.20 -7.71
N GLY A 43 -4.63 30.28 -8.09
CA GLY A 43 -5.49 30.45 -9.25
C GLY A 43 -5.57 29.26 -10.20
N SER A 44 -6.26 28.19 -9.82
CA SER A 44 -6.77 27.23 -10.80
C SER A 44 -8.25 26.97 -10.56
N THR A 45 -9.05 27.93 -11.02
CA THR A 45 -10.45 27.72 -11.34
C THR A 45 -10.52 26.69 -12.47
N ARG A 46 -10.83 25.42 -12.17
CA ARG A 46 -11.36 24.53 -13.20
C ARG A 46 -12.87 24.61 -13.18
N LYS A 47 -13.35 25.49 -14.04
CA LYS A 47 -14.69 25.48 -14.62
C LYS A 47 -14.99 24.07 -15.12
N GLY A 48 -16.12 23.52 -14.68
CA GLY A 48 -16.52 22.15 -14.93
C GLY A 48 -16.52 21.77 -16.41
N GLN A 49 -16.12 20.54 -16.67
CA GLN A 49 -16.42 19.86 -17.91
C GLN A 49 -17.21 18.61 -17.56
N ALA A 50 -18.51 18.71 -17.81
CA ALA A 50 -19.42 17.59 -17.83
C ALA A 50 -19.02 16.67 -18.99
N GLY A 51 -18.88 15.40 -18.64
CA GLY A 51 -18.36 14.32 -19.45
C GLY A 51 -17.88 13.24 -18.49
N THR A 52 -18.81 12.69 -17.70
CA THR A 52 -18.52 11.63 -16.74
C THR A 52 -18.25 10.33 -17.50
N GLU A 53 -17.06 10.24 -18.11
CA GLU A 53 -16.35 8.98 -18.06
C GLU A 53 -15.83 8.86 -16.62
N ALA A 54 -16.47 7.99 -15.83
CA ALA A 54 -15.94 7.62 -14.53
C ALA A 54 -14.50 7.14 -14.77
N SER A 55 -13.52 7.90 -14.26
CA SER A 55 -12.13 7.48 -14.31
C SER A 55 -12.07 6.08 -13.71
N ALA A 56 -11.65 5.12 -14.52
CA ALA A 56 -11.57 3.74 -14.07
C ALA A 56 -10.60 3.70 -12.88
N VAL A 57 -11.09 3.29 -11.72
CA VAL A 57 -10.28 3.05 -10.53
C VAL A 57 -9.18 2.05 -10.90
N SER A 58 -7.92 2.33 -10.54
CA SER A 58 -6.77 1.43 -10.74
C SER A 58 -6.23 0.99 -9.38
N CYS A 59 -6.18 -0.32 -9.15
CA CYS A 59 -5.77 -0.96 -7.91
C CYS A 59 -4.60 -1.95 -8.13
N ASP A 60 -3.73 -1.63 -9.09
CA ASP A 60 -2.64 -2.49 -9.57
C ASP A 60 -1.27 -2.21 -8.94
N ASP A 61 -1.16 -1.17 -8.11
CA ASP A 61 0.07 -0.91 -7.35
C ASP A 61 0.33 -2.03 -6.34
N THR A 62 1.38 -2.81 -6.63
CA THR A 62 1.84 -3.94 -5.84
C THR A 62 3.22 -3.71 -5.24
N SER A 63 3.75 -2.48 -5.30
CA SER A 63 5.10 -2.13 -4.83
C SER A 63 5.32 -2.43 -3.34
N GLY A 64 4.24 -2.44 -2.54
CA GLY A 64 4.27 -2.79 -1.11
C GLY A 64 4.18 -4.29 -0.79
N LEU A 65 4.10 -5.16 -1.80
CA LEU A 65 3.94 -6.61 -1.60
C LEU A 65 5.26 -7.37 -1.74
N ASN A 66 5.41 -8.44 -0.96
CA ASN A 66 6.50 -9.39 -1.15
C ASN A 66 6.21 -10.42 -2.25
N GLU A 67 7.23 -11.18 -2.66
CA GLU A 67 7.14 -12.16 -3.74
C GLU A 67 6.04 -13.21 -3.53
N ALA A 68 5.86 -13.70 -2.30
CA ALA A 68 4.83 -14.70 -2.00
C ALA A 68 3.40 -14.13 -2.13
N GLN A 69 3.22 -12.86 -1.77
CA GLN A 69 1.95 -12.14 -1.93
C GLN A 69 1.65 -11.88 -3.41
N ILE A 70 2.65 -11.45 -4.19
CA ILE A 70 2.53 -11.28 -5.65
C ILE A 70 2.19 -12.62 -6.31
N ALA A 71 2.89 -13.70 -5.94
CA ALA A 71 2.60 -15.05 -6.44
C ALA A 71 1.14 -15.45 -6.14
N THR A 72 0.64 -15.17 -4.93
CA THR A 72 -0.76 -15.44 -4.57
C THR A 72 -1.74 -14.65 -5.45
N ARG A 73 -1.47 -13.37 -5.76
CA ARG A 73 -2.27 -12.57 -6.71
C ARG A 73 -2.28 -13.20 -8.11
N THR A 74 -1.08 -13.48 -8.65
CA THR A 74 -0.91 -13.99 -10.01
C THR A 74 -1.48 -15.40 -10.18
N THR A 75 -1.18 -16.30 -9.25
CA THR A 75 -1.67 -17.68 -9.30
C THR A 75 -3.19 -17.71 -9.25
N ASN A 76 -3.84 -16.89 -8.40
CA ASN A 76 -5.30 -16.77 -8.35
C ASN A 76 -5.91 -16.02 -9.54
N GLY A 77 -5.08 -15.51 -10.47
CA GLY A 77 -5.55 -14.85 -11.68
C GLY A 77 -6.34 -13.58 -11.39
N TYR A 78 -5.87 -12.78 -10.42
CA TYR A 78 -6.48 -11.48 -10.14
C TYR A 78 -6.40 -10.57 -11.37
N VAL A 79 -7.53 -9.94 -11.70
CA VAL A 79 -7.65 -8.93 -12.75
C VAL A 79 -8.37 -7.69 -12.21
N GLU A 80 -7.94 -6.51 -12.65
CA GLU A 80 -8.55 -5.22 -12.26
C GLU A 80 -10.01 -5.07 -12.72
N LYS A 81 -10.36 -5.70 -13.84
CA LYS A 81 -11.70 -5.66 -14.42
C LYS A 81 -12.13 -7.05 -14.87
N THR A 82 -13.22 -7.53 -14.29
CA THR A 82 -13.81 -8.80 -14.70
C THR A 82 -14.46 -8.73 -16.08
N SER A 83 -14.40 -9.83 -16.83
CA SER A 83 -15.26 -10.06 -18.01
C SER A 83 -16.59 -10.73 -17.65
N LYS A 84 -16.78 -11.10 -16.37
CA LYS A 84 -17.97 -11.78 -15.84
C LYS A 84 -18.77 -10.78 -15.00
N PRO A 85 -19.80 -10.12 -15.56
CA PRO A 85 -20.48 -9.01 -14.87
C PRO A 85 -21.09 -9.42 -13.52
N ASP A 86 -21.50 -10.68 -13.37
CA ASP A 86 -22.10 -11.21 -12.14
C ASP A 86 -21.08 -11.66 -11.09
N GLN A 87 -19.78 -11.68 -11.44
CA GLN A 87 -18.70 -12.08 -10.53
C GLN A 87 -17.66 -10.97 -10.43
N ARG A 88 -17.78 -10.16 -9.39
CA ARG A 88 -16.92 -9.01 -9.09
C ARG A 88 -16.34 -9.14 -7.69
N CYS A 89 -15.31 -8.36 -7.38
CA CYS A 89 -14.81 -8.30 -6.01
C CYS A 89 -15.87 -7.69 -5.08
N ASP A 90 -16.57 -6.63 -5.48
CA ASP A 90 -17.58 -5.95 -4.65
C ASP A 90 -18.78 -6.82 -4.21
N ASN A 91 -19.03 -7.93 -4.91
CA ASN A 91 -20.07 -8.91 -4.58
C ASN A 91 -19.50 -10.28 -4.14
N CYS A 92 -18.21 -10.34 -3.82
CA CYS A 92 -17.54 -11.53 -3.33
C CYS A 92 -17.58 -11.59 -1.79
N ALA A 93 -17.83 -12.78 -1.23
CA ALA A 93 -17.82 -13.02 0.22
C ALA A 93 -16.45 -12.77 0.88
N LEU A 94 -15.36 -12.73 0.10
CA LEU A 94 -13.98 -12.56 0.58
C LEU A 94 -13.48 -11.11 0.45
N TYR A 95 -14.30 -10.19 -0.04
CA TYR A 95 -13.93 -8.81 -0.27
C TYR A 95 -14.13 -7.95 0.99
N THR A 96 -13.15 -7.11 1.26
CA THR A 96 -13.23 -6.07 2.27
C THR A 96 -13.48 -4.74 1.56
N LYS A 97 -14.56 -4.05 1.92
CA LYS A 97 -14.88 -2.73 1.36
C LYS A 97 -13.74 -1.73 1.62
N PRO A 98 -13.54 -0.75 0.72
CA PRO A 98 -12.57 0.30 0.94
C PRO A 98 -12.89 1.09 2.21
N GLU A 99 -11.84 1.59 2.85
CA GLU A 99 -11.96 2.58 3.91
C GLU A 99 -12.54 3.88 3.36
N ALA A 100 -13.12 4.72 4.23
CA ALA A 100 -13.74 5.97 3.82
C ALA A 100 -12.74 6.87 3.06
N GLY A 101 -13.07 7.21 1.81
CA GLY A 101 -12.23 8.03 0.94
C GLY A 101 -11.19 7.27 0.11
N ALA A 102 -11.14 5.94 0.21
CA ALA A 102 -10.33 5.09 -0.68
C ALA A 102 -11.19 4.49 -1.80
N ASP A 103 -10.58 4.28 -2.97
CA ASP A 103 -11.26 3.66 -4.12
C ASP A 103 -11.04 2.13 -4.19
N CYS A 104 -9.92 1.66 -3.63
CA CYS A 104 -9.54 0.25 -3.62
C CYS A 104 -9.89 -0.41 -2.29
N GLY A 105 -10.54 -1.57 -2.37
CA GLY A 105 -10.80 -2.42 -1.21
C GLY A 105 -9.65 -3.39 -0.94
N GLY A 106 -9.97 -4.43 -0.18
CA GLY A 106 -9.06 -5.54 0.13
C GLY A 106 -9.70 -6.92 -0.12
N CYS A 107 -8.91 -7.97 0.06
CA CYS A 107 -9.38 -9.35 0.03
C CYS A 107 -8.69 -10.16 1.13
N THR A 108 -9.41 -11.09 1.75
CA THR A 108 -8.88 -11.93 2.83
C THR A 108 -7.82 -12.94 2.38
N VAL A 109 -7.77 -13.25 1.08
CA VAL A 109 -6.81 -14.23 0.51
C VAL A 109 -5.76 -13.57 -0.39
N VAL A 110 -6.17 -12.54 -1.14
CA VAL A 110 -5.31 -11.86 -2.12
C VAL A 110 -4.85 -10.54 -1.53
N ALA A 111 -3.56 -10.44 -1.21
CA ALA A 111 -2.97 -9.26 -0.58
C ALA A 111 -2.84 -8.08 -1.55
N GLY A 112 -2.84 -6.84 -1.03
CA GLY A 112 -2.72 -5.60 -1.80
C GLY A 112 -4.07 -4.95 -2.12
N PRO A 113 -4.07 -3.80 -2.82
CA PRO A 113 -5.30 -3.14 -3.22
C PRO A 113 -6.12 -4.03 -4.17
N ILE A 114 -7.45 -3.96 -4.02
CA ILE A 114 -8.40 -4.76 -4.80
C ILE A 114 -9.46 -3.85 -5.42
N ASN A 115 -9.55 -3.89 -6.74
CA ASN A 115 -10.56 -3.18 -7.49
C ASN A 115 -11.94 -3.77 -7.20
N PRO A 116 -12.96 -2.99 -6.82
CA PRO A 116 -14.32 -3.50 -6.65
C PRO A 116 -14.87 -4.18 -7.91
N GLY A 117 -14.47 -3.72 -9.11
CA GLY A 117 -14.83 -4.31 -10.40
C GLY A 117 -13.93 -5.47 -10.86
N GLY A 118 -12.94 -5.84 -10.04
CA GLY A 118 -11.99 -6.91 -10.34
C GLY A 118 -12.57 -8.31 -10.14
N TRP A 119 -11.74 -9.33 -10.36
CA TRP A 119 -12.10 -10.73 -10.13
C TRP A 119 -10.85 -11.60 -9.96
N CYS A 120 -10.99 -12.74 -9.27
CA CYS A 120 -10.00 -13.81 -9.26
C CYS A 120 -10.71 -15.18 -9.16
N ARG A 121 -10.00 -16.28 -9.45
CA ARG A 121 -10.62 -17.62 -9.58
C ARG A 121 -11.21 -18.21 -8.30
N ILE A 122 -10.91 -17.62 -7.15
CA ILE A 122 -11.43 -18.03 -5.83
C ILE A 122 -12.64 -17.19 -5.40
N TRP A 123 -13.27 -16.47 -6.35
CA TRP A 123 -14.52 -15.75 -6.11
C TRP A 123 -15.58 -16.69 -5.51
N ALA A 124 -16.28 -16.18 -4.50
CA ALA A 124 -17.41 -16.84 -3.87
C ALA A 124 -18.55 -15.82 -3.71
N PRO A 125 -19.81 -16.18 -4.01
CA PRO A 125 -20.92 -15.25 -3.90
C PRO A 125 -21.10 -14.79 -2.45
N ALA A 126 -21.31 -13.49 -2.24
CA ALA A 126 -21.81 -12.99 -0.96
C ALA A 126 -23.23 -13.52 -0.70
N ALA A 127 -23.54 -13.78 0.58
CA ALA A 127 -24.84 -14.28 1.04
C ALA A 127 -25.90 -13.17 1.12
#